data_AF-A0A848Z665-F1
#
_entry.id   AF-A0A848Z665-F1
#
_cell.length_a   1.000
_cell.length_b   1.000
_cell.length_c   1.000
_cell.angle_alpha   90.00
_cell.angle_beta   90.00
_cell.angle_gamma   90.00
#
_symmetry.space_group_name_H-M   'P 1'
#
loop_
_entity.id
_entity.type
_entity.pdbx_description
1 polymer ?
#
loop_
_entity_poly.entity_id
_entity_poly.type
_entity_poly.pdbx_seq_one_letter_code
_entity_poly.pdbx_strand_id
1 'polypeptide(L)'
;DQARLLTLNAAERMDAVGNKEARTEIAMIKVVAPNMALAVIDRAIQAHGAAGLSDDFGLAAGYALARTLRLADGPDEVHLEAIAKLELRKQDTSG
;
A
#
# COMPACT_ATOMS: atom_id res chain seq x y z
N ASP A 1 -1.87 -12.49 1.40
CA ASP A 1 -1.84 -12.40 2.87
C ASP A 1 -1.00 -11.27 3.46
N GLN A 2 0.24 -11.03 3.02
CA GLN A 2 1.10 -9.98 3.60
C GLN A 2 0.41 -8.60 3.74
N ALA A 3 -0.20 -8.09 2.65
CA ALA A 3 -0.89 -6.80 2.68
C ALA A 3 -2.02 -6.78 3.72
N ARG A 4 -2.82 -7.84 3.80
CA ARG A 4 -3.91 -7.99 4.78
C ARG A 4 -3.38 -7.94 6.22
N LEU A 5 -2.31 -8.69 6.52
CA LEU A 5 -1.72 -8.70 7.85
C LEU A 5 -1.08 -7.36 8.22
N LEU A 6 -0.45 -6.69 7.25
CA LEU A 6 0.13 -5.36 7.47
C LEU A 6 -0.96 -4.30 7.68
N THR A 7 -2.12 -4.40 7.00
CA THR A 7 -3.29 -3.57 7.30
C THR A 7 -3.79 -3.77 8.72
N LEU A 8 -3.96 -5.03 9.14
CA LEU A 8 -4.41 -5.35 10.50
C LEU A 8 -3.41 -4.88 11.55
N ASN A 9 -2.11 -5.02 11.29
CA ASN A 9 -1.07 -4.51 12.18
C ASN A 9 -1.12 -2.97 12.28
N ALA A 10 -1.28 -2.25 11.17
CA ALA A 10 -1.44 -0.80 11.21
C ALA A 10 -2.69 -0.38 12.02
N ALA A 11 -3.82 -1.06 11.82
CA ALA A 11 -5.04 -0.81 12.58
C ALA A 11 -4.86 -1.08 14.08
N GLU A 12 -4.29 -2.23 14.45
CA GLU A 12 -3.99 -2.59 15.84
C GLU A 12 -3.08 -1.54 16.51
N ARG A 13 -2.07 -1.04 15.78
CA ARG A 13 -1.16 0.00 16.30
C ARG A 13 -1.87 1.34 16.45
N MET A 14 -2.73 1.73 15.50
CA MET A 14 -3.55 2.94 15.62
C MET A 14 -4.45 2.89 16.85
N ASP A 15 -5.08 1.75 17.13
CA ASP A 15 -5.94 1.56 18.29
C ASP A 15 -5.15 1.63 19.61
N ALA A 16 -3.93 1.08 19.63
CA ALA A 16 -3.11 0.99 20.84
C ALA A 16 -2.39 2.30 21.21
N VAL A 17 -1.88 3.05 20.22
CA VAL A 17 -1.02 4.22 20.46
C VAL A 17 -1.48 5.51 19.78
N GLY A 18 -2.56 5.45 18.99
CA GLY A 18 -3.04 6.59 18.20
C GLY A 18 -2.29 6.75 16.87
N ASN A 19 -2.91 7.52 15.97
CA ASN A 19 -2.46 7.64 14.57
C ASN A 19 -1.07 8.29 14.41
N LYS A 20 -0.73 9.24 15.27
CA LYS A 20 0.52 10.00 15.16
C LYS A 20 1.73 9.12 15.48
N GLU A 21 1.59 8.24 16.47
CA GLU A 21 2.59 7.30 16.93
C GLU A 21 2.65 6.07 16.00
N ALA A 22 1.52 5.65 15.43
CA ALA A 22 1.42 4.56 14.44
C ALA A 22 1.75 4.97 12.98
N ARG A 23 2.28 6.18 12.77
CA ARG A 23 2.51 6.74 11.42
C ARG A 23 3.44 5.88 10.54
N THR A 24 4.35 5.11 11.14
CA THR A 24 5.28 4.25 10.38
C THR A 24 4.50 3.11 9.74
N GLU A 25 3.64 2.45 10.53
CA GLU A 25 2.81 1.33 10.12
C GLU A 25 1.77 1.74 9.08
N ILE A 26 1.16 2.93 9.26
CA ILE A 26 0.26 3.54 8.27
C ILE A 26 0.98 3.80 6.94
N ALA A 27 2.18 4.41 6.98
CA ALA A 27 2.96 4.68 5.79
C ALA A 27 3.37 3.38 5.07
N MET A 28 3.77 2.34 5.82
CA MET A 28 4.13 1.04 5.26
C MET A 28 2.97 0.42 4.48
N ILE A 29 1.76 0.36 5.07
CA ILE A 29 0.62 -0.24 4.36
C ILE A 29 0.16 0.61 3.17
N LYS A 30 0.28 1.94 3.26
CA LYS A 30 -0.07 2.85 2.16
C LYS A 30 0.77 2.60 0.90
N VAL A 31 2.02 2.17 1.05
CA VAL A 31 2.87 1.76 -0.08
C VAL A 31 2.54 0.34 -0.53
N VAL A 32 2.44 -0.62 0.40
CA VAL A 32 2.32 -2.05 0.06
C VAL A 32 0.97 -2.39 -0.58
N ALA A 33 -0.14 -1.87 -0.05
CA ALA A 33 -1.48 -2.29 -0.47
C ALA A 33 -1.79 -1.96 -1.95
N PRO A 34 -1.57 -0.72 -2.44
CA PRO A 34 -1.84 -0.39 -3.84
C PRO A 34 -0.95 -1.18 -4.82
N ASN A 35 0.34 -1.35 -4.49
CA ASN A 35 1.28 -2.12 -5.32
C ASN A 35 0.89 -3.60 -5.40
N MET A 36 0.46 -4.19 -4.27
CA MET A 36 -0.05 -5.57 -4.26
C MET A 36 -1.34 -5.71 -5.07
N ALA A 37 -2.28 -4.75 -4.94
CA ALA A 37 -3.51 -4.74 -5.71
C ALA A 37 -3.23 -4.68 -7.22
N LEU A 38 -2.35 -3.78 -7.67
CA LEU A 38 -1.92 -3.70 -9.07
C LEU A 38 -1.38 -5.04 -9.58
N ALA A 39 -0.48 -5.68 -8.84
CA ALA A 39 0.12 -6.94 -9.25
C ALA A 39 -0.91 -8.09 -9.34
N VAL A 40 -1.93 -8.10 -8.46
CA VAL A 40 -3.01 -9.11 -8.52
C VAL A 40 -3.95 -8.83 -9.69
N ILE A 41 -4.36 -7.57 -9.87
CA ILE A 41 -5.29 -7.18 -10.94
C ILE A 41 -4.64 -7.39 -12.31
N ASP A 42 -3.37 -7.04 -12.49
CA ASP A 42 -2.63 -7.25 -13.74
C ASP A 42 -2.58 -8.72 -14.14
N ARG A 43 -2.29 -9.62 -13.18
CA ARG A 43 -2.36 -11.07 -13.40
C ARG A 43 -3.77 -11.54 -13.77
N ALA A 44 -4.80 -10.93 -13.19
CA ALA A 44 -6.19 -11.24 -13.53
C ALA A 44 -6.55 -10.76 -14.95
N ILE A 45 -6.09 -9.57 -15.36
CA ILE A 45 -6.24 -9.06 -16.74
C ILE A 45 -5.59 -10.05 -17.70
N GLN A 46 -4.34 -10.44 -17.43
CA GLN A 46 -3.61 -11.37 -18.27
C GLN A 46 -4.32 -12.73 -18.42
N ALA A 47 -4.94 -13.25 -17.36
CA ALA A 47 -5.68 -14.50 -17.39
C ALA A 47 -6.95 -14.44 -18.28
N HIS A 48 -7.55 -13.27 -18.45
CA HIS A 48 -8.73 -13.04 -19.30
C HIS A 48 -8.37 -12.59 -20.73
N GLY A 49 -7.08 -12.45 -21.05
CA GLY A 49 -6.62 -11.94 -22.34
C GLY A 49 -7.15 -10.53 -22.63
N ALA A 50 -7.47 -10.24 -23.89
CA ALA A 50 -8.00 -8.93 -24.29
C ALA A 50 -9.31 -8.56 -23.56
N ALA A 51 -10.11 -9.56 -23.18
CA ALA A 51 -11.35 -9.33 -22.45
C ALA A 51 -11.08 -8.76 -21.04
N GLY A 52 -9.91 -9.02 -20.44
CA GLY A 52 -9.50 -8.40 -19.18
C GLY A 52 -9.34 -6.88 -19.23
N LEU A 53 -9.18 -6.31 -20.43
CA LEU A 53 -9.14 -4.86 -20.65
C LEU A 53 -10.51 -4.25 -20.98
N SER A 54 -11.55 -5.09 -21.14
CA SER A 54 -12.91 -4.64 -21.40
C SER A 54 -13.65 -4.27 -20.11
N ASP A 55 -14.85 -3.71 -20.27
CA ASP A 55 -15.75 -3.39 -19.16
C ASP A 55 -16.47 -4.62 -18.57
N ASP A 56 -16.35 -5.79 -19.20
CA ASP A 56 -17.07 -7.02 -18.81
C ASP A 56 -16.68 -7.53 -17.41
N PHE A 57 -15.45 -7.25 -16.96
CA PHE A 57 -14.91 -7.77 -15.69
C PHE A 57 -14.57 -6.68 -14.67
N GLY A 58 -14.62 -5.40 -15.05
CA GLY A 58 -14.22 -4.27 -14.21
C GLY A 58 -12.71 -4.22 -13.85
N LEU A 59 -11.88 -5.10 -14.42
CA LEU A 59 -10.46 -5.21 -14.10
C LEU A 59 -9.67 -3.97 -14.54
N ALA A 60 -9.97 -3.39 -15.70
CA ALA A 60 -9.34 -2.17 -16.18
C ALA A 60 -9.61 -0.97 -15.24
N ALA A 61 -10.85 -0.80 -14.79
CA ALA A 61 -11.23 0.22 -13.81
C ALA A 61 -10.54 -0.01 -12.45
N GLY A 62 -10.49 -1.27 -11.99
CA GLY A 62 -9.77 -1.65 -10.77
C GLY A 62 -8.28 -1.32 -10.84
N TYR A 63 -7.63 -1.59 -11.98
CA TYR A 63 -6.21 -1.27 -12.19
C TYR A 63 -5.97 0.24 -12.15
N ALA A 64 -6.80 1.03 -12.83
CA ALA A 64 -6.72 2.48 -12.81
C ALA A 64 -6.92 3.08 -11.40
N LEU A 65 -7.86 2.53 -10.63
CA LEU A 65 -8.08 2.93 -9.24
C LEU A 65 -6.86 2.61 -8.36
N ALA A 66 -6.36 1.38 -8.41
CA ALA A 66 -5.17 0.98 -7.65
C ALA A 66 -3.95 1.83 -8.02
N ARG A 67 -3.80 2.20 -9.30
CA ARG A 67 -2.73 3.08 -9.77
C ARG A 67 -2.88 4.51 -9.24
N THR A 68 -4.10 5.00 -9.14
CA THR A 68 -4.42 6.32 -8.55
C THR A 68 -4.06 6.36 -7.07
N LEU A 69 -4.27 5.27 -6.32
CA LEU A 69 -3.94 5.19 -4.90
C LEU A 69 -2.43 5.24 -4.59
N ARG A 70 -1.56 5.04 -5.60
CA ARG A 70 -0.12 5.28 -5.48
C ARG A 70 0.26 6.77 -5.54
N LEU A 71 -0.71 7.65 -5.78
CA LEU A 71 -0.53 9.10 -5.88
C LEU A 71 -1.38 9.83 -4.84
N ALA A 72 -2.63 9.39 -4.67
CA ALA A 72 -3.54 9.94 -3.67
C ALA A 72 -2.99 9.75 -2.25
N ASP A 73 -3.28 10.70 -1.35
CA ASP A 73 -2.84 10.71 0.06
C ASP A 73 -1.33 10.55 0.27
N GLY A 74 -0.55 11.06 -0.69
CA GLY A 74 0.90 10.99 -0.70
C GLY A 74 1.41 9.90 -1.66
N PRO A 75 2.28 10.27 -2.62
CA PRO A 75 2.96 9.31 -3.48
C PRO A 75 3.80 8.31 -2.68
N ASP A 76 4.00 7.12 -3.24
CA ASP A 76 4.79 6.04 -2.59
C ASP A 76 6.17 6.54 -2.13
N GLU A 77 6.83 7.39 -2.93
CA GLU A 77 8.18 7.89 -2.68
C GLU A 77 8.22 8.77 -1.42
N VAL A 78 7.18 9.56 -1.17
CA VAL A 78 7.06 10.41 0.03
C VAL A 78 6.91 9.54 1.28
N HIS A 79 6.13 8.46 1.20
CA HIS A 79 5.96 7.51 2.29
C HIS A 79 7.24 6.71 2.56
N LEU A 80 7.94 6.26 1.51
CA LEU A 80 9.22 5.56 1.62
C LEU A 80 10.30 6.44 2.27
N GLU A 81 10.39 7.71 1.88
CA GLU A 81 11.31 8.66 2.50
C GLU A 81 11.00 8.86 3.99
N ALA A 82 9.71 9.01 4.34
CA ALA A 82 9.28 9.17 5.72
C ALA A 82 9.62 7.93 6.57
N ILE A 83 9.37 6.73 6.05
CA ILE A 83 9.75 5.46 6.69
C ILE A 83 11.26 5.40 6.91
N ALA A 84 12.06 5.69 5.88
CA ALA A 84 13.52 5.65 5.96
C ALA A 84 14.05 6.58 7.06
N LYS A 85 13.56 7.83 7.14
CA LYS A 85 13.95 8.79 8.19
C LYS A 85 13.60 8.30 9.59
N LEU A 86 12.46 7.62 9.76
CA LEU A 86 12.04 7.09 11.05
C LEU A 86 12.87 5.89 11.48
N GLU A 87 13.17 4.99 10.54
CA GLU A 87 13.99 3.81 10.81
C GLU A 87 15.44 4.19 11.14
N LEU A 88 16.04 5.15 10.41
CA LEU A 88 17.39 5.65 10.73
C LEU A 88 17.45 6.26 12.14
N ARG A 89 16.49 7.10 12.51
CA ARG A 89 16.43 7.67 13.86
C ARG A 89 16.33 6.62 14.96
N LYS A 90 15.58 5.53 14.74
CA LYS A 90 15.47 4.41 15.70
C LYS A 90 16.81 3.70 15.85
N GLN A 91 17.55 3.50 14.75
CA GLN A 91 18.88 2.89 14.78
C GLN A 91 19.88 3.78 15.55
N ASP A 92 19.88 5.09 15.30
CA ASP A 92 20.75 6.05 15.99
C ASP A 92 20.52 6.12 17.51
N THR A 93 19.31 5.83 17.99
CA THR A 93 18.98 5.81 19.42
C THR A 93 19.22 4.46 20.11
N SER A 94 19.52 3.42 19.33
CA SER A 94 19.74 2.06 19.83
C SER A 94 21.22 1.66 19.95
N GLY A 95 22.14 2.56 19.57
CA GLY A 95 23.59 2.43 19.73
C GLY A 95 24.12 3.31 20.86
#